data_AF-A0AAD7JK65-F1
#
_entry.id   AF-A0AAD7JK65-F1
#
_cell.length_a   1.000
_cell.length_b   1.000
_cell.length_c   1.000
_cell.angle_alpha   90.00
_cell.angle_beta   90.00
_cell.angle_gamma   90.00
#
_symmetry.space_group_name_H-M   'P 1'
#
loop_
_entity.id
_entity.type
_entity.pdbx_description
1 polymer ?
#
loop_
_entity_poly.entity_id
_entity_poly.type
_entity_poly.pdbx_seq_one_letter_code
_entity_poly.pdbx_strand_id
1 'polypeptide(L)'
;MHRCLQIHEVLEMTLGNLTPENRIDSKGLTCLARTSKLFHDPALDILWKTQNTVANLLRCMPADVVKIHYFQPQTPYKKAELRLLRPIMASDWERPRLYNRCVKILASLPNTSVSASDILPALAMSLPFDSVFPELTDLSWVSGFEQDFDYIRLFLAQGLTKIRIHCDDSFDQLSLLSVLDRKCSSLTDVTIYTGDILEEVSPWIGMILSALVRGQRNLHSLAIQMTDMAALEHVALL
;
A
#
# COMPACT_ATOMS: atom_id res chain seq x y z
N MET A 1 -22.58 16.96 -25.18
CA MET A 1 -21.84 15.72 -24.92
C MET A 1 -22.53 14.57 -25.62
N HIS A 2 -21.77 13.64 -26.21
CA HIS A 2 -22.32 12.49 -26.93
C HIS A 2 -22.88 11.44 -25.95
N ARG A 3 -24.04 10.84 -26.25
CA ARG A 3 -24.73 9.88 -25.34
C ARG A 3 -23.89 8.66 -24.97
N CYS A 4 -22.95 8.26 -25.83
CA CYS A 4 -22.05 7.13 -25.53
C CYS A 4 -21.15 7.38 -24.30
N LEU A 5 -20.84 8.64 -23.96
CA LEU A 5 -20.02 8.98 -22.81
C LEU A 5 -20.80 8.95 -21.48
N GLN A 6 -22.12 8.74 -21.53
CA GLN A 6 -22.94 8.51 -20.34
C GLN A 6 -22.93 7.04 -19.90
N ILE A 7 -22.40 6.14 -20.73
CA ILE A 7 -22.23 4.73 -20.41
C ILE A 7 -20.94 4.61 -19.59
N HIS A 8 -21.08 4.16 -18.34
CA HIS A 8 -19.98 4.15 -17.37
C HIS A 8 -18.82 3.27 -17.85
N GLU A 9 -19.12 2.13 -18.43
CA GLU A 9 -18.16 1.16 -18.95
C GLU A 9 -17.32 1.75 -20.09
N VAL A 10 -17.95 2.50 -21.01
CA VAL A 10 -17.25 3.18 -22.11
C VAL A 10 -16.32 4.26 -21.55
N LEU A 11 -16.76 4.96 -20.51
CA LEU A 11 -15.98 5.99 -19.84
C LEU A 11 -14.78 5.38 -19.11
N GLU A 12 -14.97 4.29 -18.36
CA GLU A 12 -13.88 3.56 -17.71
C GLU A 12 -12.87 3.01 -18.72
N MET A 13 -13.33 2.43 -19.84
CA MET A 13 -12.44 1.92 -20.88
C MET A 13 -11.64 3.04 -21.54
N THR A 14 -12.27 4.17 -21.85
CA THR A 14 -11.57 5.31 -22.48
C THR A 14 -10.55 5.94 -21.55
N LEU A 15 -10.88 6.11 -20.27
CA LEU A 15 -9.93 6.62 -19.26
C LEU A 15 -8.83 5.61 -18.94
N GLY A 16 -9.15 4.32 -18.88
CA GLY A 16 -8.18 3.24 -18.66
C GLY A 16 -7.14 3.14 -19.78
N ASN A 17 -7.52 3.46 -21.02
CA ASN A 17 -6.58 3.54 -22.14
C ASN A 17 -5.60 4.73 -22.02
N LEU A 18 -5.91 5.75 -21.22
CA LEU A 18 -4.99 6.86 -20.88
C LEU A 18 -3.94 6.44 -19.82
N THR A 19 -4.03 5.21 -19.33
CA THR A 19 -3.05 4.60 -18.43
C THR A 19 -2.38 3.40 -19.11
N PRO A 20 -1.61 3.58 -20.21
CA PRO A 20 -0.87 2.48 -20.81
C PRO A 20 0.10 1.86 -19.79
N GLU A 21 0.27 0.55 -19.88
CA GLU A 21 1.05 -0.35 -19.02
C GLU A 21 2.28 0.33 -18.35
N ASN A 22 2.07 0.85 -17.13
CA ASN A 22 3.05 1.48 -16.24
C ASN A 22 3.25 3.00 -16.32
N ARG A 23 2.43 3.75 -17.09
CA ARG A 23 2.43 5.22 -17.04
C ARG A 23 1.02 5.77 -17.05
N ILE A 24 0.56 6.18 -15.87
CA ILE A 24 -0.63 7.03 -15.75
C ILE A 24 -0.30 8.36 -16.42
N ASP A 25 -0.99 8.72 -17.51
CA ASP A 25 -1.00 10.12 -17.98
C ASP A 25 -1.81 10.96 -17.00
N SER A 26 -1.16 11.25 -15.87
CA SER A 26 -1.74 12.02 -14.77
C SER A 26 -2.19 13.41 -15.22
N LYS A 27 -1.56 13.98 -16.26
CA LYS A 27 -1.95 15.28 -16.81
C LYS A 27 -3.28 15.17 -17.55
N GLY A 28 -3.40 14.21 -18.47
CA GLY A 28 -4.65 13.95 -19.19
C GLY A 28 -5.82 13.69 -18.25
N LEU A 29 -5.64 12.78 -17.28
CA LEU A 29 -6.68 12.46 -16.29
C LEU A 29 -7.03 13.65 -15.38
N THR A 30 -6.04 14.42 -14.92
CA THR A 30 -6.30 15.63 -14.12
C THR A 30 -7.06 16.68 -14.92
N CYS A 31 -6.74 16.85 -16.20
CA CYS A 31 -7.49 17.73 -17.09
C CYS A 31 -8.94 17.24 -17.26
N LEU A 32 -9.16 15.94 -17.48
CA LEU A 32 -10.51 15.38 -17.62
C LEU A 32 -11.33 15.53 -16.33
N ALA A 33 -10.74 15.21 -15.18
CA ALA A 33 -11.37 15.37 -13.87
C ALA A 33 -11.82 16.82 -13.59
N ARG A 34 -11.16 17.81 -14.22
CA ARG A 34 -11.46 19.25 -14.04
C ARG A 34 -12.40 19.82 -15.10
N THR A 35 -12.60 19.16 -16.24
CA THR A 35 -13.39 19.71 -17.36
C THR A 35 -14.87 19.40 -17.26
N SER A 36 -15.29 18.28 -16.66
CA SER A 36 -16.70 17.96 -16.48
C SER A 36 -16.98 17.12 -15.23
N LYS A 37 -18.14 17.35 -14.61
CA LYS A 37 -18.67 16.51 -13.51
C LYS A 37 -18.83 15.04 -13.91
N LEU A 38 -19.13 14.76 -15.18
CA LEU A 38 -19.30 13.38 -15.67
C LEU A 38 -17.99 12.59 -15.62
N PHE A 39 -16.86 13.26 -15.86
CA PHE A 39 -15.53 12.65 -15.80
C PHE A 39 -14.88 12.80 -14.43
N HIS A 40 -15.48 13.57 -13.52
CA HIS A 40 -14.85 13.92 -12.25
C HIS A 40 -14.55 12.68 -11.42
N ASP A 41 -15.57 11.94 -11.00
CA ASP A 41 -15.42 10.79 -10.12
C ASP A 41 -14.64 9.65 -10.81
N PRO A 42 -14.93 9.25 -12.07
CA PRO A 42 -14.20 8.15 -12.71
C PRO A 42 -12.72 8.47 -12.97
N ALA A 43 -12.39 9.72 -13.34
CA ALA A 43 -10.99 10.12 -13.53
C ALA A 43 -10.27 10.21 -12.18
N LEU A 44 -10.96 10.62 -11.11
CA LEU A 44 -10.44 10.63 -9.76
C LEU A 44 -10.12 9.21 -9.29
N ASP A 45 -11.04 8.27 -9.49
CA ASP A 45 -10.87 6.86 -9.13
C ASP A 45 -9.63 6.27 -9.79
N ILE A 46 -9.43 6.53 -11.08
CA ILE A 46 -8.25 6.05 -11.82
C ILE A 46 -6.97 6.74 -11.33
N LEU A 47 -7.01 8.05 -11.07
CA LEU A 47 -5.85 8.81 -10.58
C LEU A 47 -5.41 8.35 -9.19
N TRP A 48 -6.37 7.99 -8.33
CA TRP A 48 -6.12 7.58 -6.96
C TRP A 48 -5.93 6.08 -6.79
N LYS A 49 -6.35 5.25 -7.76
CA LYS A 49 -6.27 3.78 -7.73
C LYS A 49 -4.92 3.25 -7.24
N THR A 50 -3.83 3.78 -7.79
CA THR A 50 -2.46 3.34 -7.47
C THR A 50 -1.68 4.47 -6.84
N GLN A 51 -1.32 4.32 -5.57
CA GLN A 51 -0.46 5.25 -4.85
C GLN A 51 0.89 4.60 -4.54
N ASN A 52 1.95 5.41 -4.56
CA ASN A 52 3.30 4.94 -4.20
C ASN A 52 3.69 5.31 -2.76
N THR A 53 2.89 6.17 -2.12
CA THR A 53 3.17 6.72 -0.79
C THR A 53 1.90 7.30 -0.20
N VAL A 54 1.81 7.31 1.13
CA VAL A 54 0.77 8.04 1.88
C VAL A 54 0.89 9.56 1.74
N ALA A 55 1.99 10.09 1.22
CA ALA A 55 2.19 11.53 1.09
C ALA A 55 1.07 12.24 0.29
N ASN A 56 0.51 11.58 -0.74
CA ASN A 56 -0.59 12.16 -1.51
C ASN A 56 -1.86 12.32 -0.64
N LEU A 57 -2.16 11.34 0.20
CA LEU A 57 -3.26 11.42 1.16
C LEU A 57 -3.01 12.54 2.18
N LEU A 58 -1.78 12.65 2.68
CA LEU A 58 -1.41 13.70 3.64
C LEU A 58 -1.47 15.11 3.04
N ARG A 59 -1.23 15.28 1.73
CA ARG A 59 -1.47 16.57 1.04
C ARG A 59 -2.93 17.00 1.02
N CYS A 60 -3.86 16.08 1.27
CA CYS A 60 -5.28 16.39 1.40
C CYS A 60 -5.66 16.88 2.80
N MET A 61 -4.78 16.75 3.80
CA MET A 61 -4.99 17.33 5.13
C MET A 61 -4.87 18.86 5.08
N PRO A 62 -5.39 19.58 6.09
CA PRO A 62 -5.15 21.01 6.24
C PRO A 62 -3.65 21.36 6.22
N ALA A 63 -3.32 22.51 5.62
CA ALA A 63 -1.93 22.91 5.36
C ALA A 63 -1.08 23.14 6.63
N ASP A 64 -1.74 23.27 7.78
CA ASP A 64 -1.15 23.42 9.10
C ASP A 64 -0.91 22.08 9.81
N VAL A 65 -1.22 20.93 9.20
CA VAL A 65 -0.98 19.59 9.78
C VAL A 65 0.37 19.04 9.37
N VAL A 66 0.62 18.93 8.06
CA VAL A 66 1.81 18.28 7.50
C VAL A 66 2.50 19.20 6.51
N LYS A 67 3.82 19.34 6.65
CA LYS A 67 4.67 20.00 5.66
C LYS A 67 5.54 18.97 4.94
N ILE A 68 5.60 19.09 3.62
CA ILE A 68 6.40 18.20 2.77
C ILE A 68 7.61 18.98 2.27
N HIS A 69 8.79 18.54 2.69
CA HIS A 69 10.07 19.11 2.29
C HIS A 69 10.72 18.19 1.26
N TYR A 70 10.85 18.64 0.02
CA TYR A 70 11.60 17.90 -0.99
C TYR A 70 13.07 18.26 -0.90
N PHE A 71 13.92 17.27 -0.75
CA PHE A 71 15.35 17.46 -0.90
C PHE A 71 15.68 17.36 -2.38
N GLN A 72 16.44 18.32 -2.89
CA GLN A 72 17.17 18.14 -4.13
C GLN A 72 18.34 17.20 -3.81
N PRO A 73 18.33 15.96 -4.31
CA PRO A 73 19.43 15.05 -4.03
C PRO A 73 20.54 15.30 -5.06
N GLN A 74 21.79 14.98 -4.68
CA GLN A 74 22.88 14.74 -5.65
C GLN A 74 22.70 13.40 -6.40
N THR A 75 21.63 12.66 -6.11
CA THR A 75 21.23 11.40 -6.72
C THR A 75 19.95 11.59 -7.55
N PRO A 76 19.63 10.70 -8.50
CA PRO A 76 18.42 10.83 -9.34
C PRO A 76 17.08 10.65 -8.58
N TYR A 77 17.08 10.45 -7.27
CA TYR A 77 15.91 10.03 -6.49
C TYR A 77 15.36 11.13 -5.59
N LYS A 78 14.15 11.64 -5.87
CA LYS A 78 13.50 12.66 -5.03
C LYS A 78 13.18 12.11 -3.64
N LYS A 79 13.94 12.52 -2.62
CA LYS A 79 13.59 12.28 -1.21
C LYS A 79 12.65 13.39 -0.73
N ALA A 80 11.65 13.01 0.06
CA ALA A 80 10.76 13.94 0.72
C ALA A 80 10.74 13.65 2.22
N GLU A 81 10.91 14.68 3.04
CA GLU A 81 10.63 14.63 4.47
C GLU A 81 9.22 15.14 4.72
N LEU A 82 8.47 14.38 5.52
CA LEU A 82 7.18 14.79 6.03
C LEU A 82 7.35 15.21 7.47
N ARG A 83 6.90 16.41 7.80
CA ARG A 83 6.96 16.93 9.16
C ARG A 83 5.58 17.31 9.65
N LEU A 84 5.21 16.80 10.81
CA LEU A 84 4.03 17.27 11.52
C LEU A 84 4.28 18.68 12.07
N LEU A 85 3.34 19.58 11.80
CA LEU A 85 3.32 20.93 12.34
C LEU A 85 2.47 21.01 13.62
N ARG A 86 1.49 20.10 13.75
CA ARG A 86 0.68 19.88 14.95
C ARG A 86 0.15 18.44 14.99
N PRO A 87 -0.41 17.98 16.13
CA PRO A 87 -1.11 16.69 16.20
C PRO A 87 -2.27 16.59 15.19
N ILE A 88 -2.45 15.41 14.61
CA ILE A 88 -3.56 15.10 13.71
C ILE A 88 -4.84 14.92 14.53
N MET A 89 -5.88 15.65 14.18
CA MET A 89 -7.20 15.60 14.80
C MET A 89 -8.20 14.85 13.91
N ALA A 90 -9.29 14.37 14.50
CA ALA A 90 -10.34 13.65 13.76
C ALA A 90 -10.92 14.47 12.60
N SER A 91 -11.06 15.80 12.75
CA SER A 91 -11.54 16.71 11.71
C SER A 91 -10.59 16.83 10.51
N ASP A 92 -9.29 16.57 10.69
CA ASP A 92 -8.31 16.64 9.60
C ASP A 92 -8.51 15.54 8.55
N TRP A 93 -9.30 14.51 8.88
CA TRP A 93 -9.61 13.38 8.02
C TRP A 93 -10.80 13.62 7.08
N GLU A 94 -11.53 14.73 7.19
CA GLU A 94 -12.71 15.03 6.36
C GLU A 94 -12.42 14.93 4.87
N ARG A 95 -11.33 15.58 4.41
CA ARG A 95 -10.93 15.58 3.00
C ARG A 95 -10.19 14.30 2.59
N PRO A 96 -9.20 13.79 3.35
CA PRO A 96 -8.57 12.50 3.06
C PRO A 96 -9.55 11.34 2.87
N ARG A 97 -10.65 11.30 3.63
CA ARG A 97 -11.67 10.26 3.56
C ARG A 97 -12.34 10.14 2.19
N LEU A 98 -12.38 11.20 1.40
CA LEU A 98 -12.94 11.17 0.05
C LEU A 98 -12.06 10.39 -0.92
N TYR A 99 -10.75 10.36 -0.68
CA TYR A 99 -9.78 9.78 -1.60
C TYR A 99 -9.27 8.41 -1.14
N ASN A 100 -9.32 8.14 0.17
CA ASN A 100 -8.72 6.92 0.71
C ASN A 100 -9.42 5.64 0.23
N ARG A 101 -10.71 5.71 -0.12
CA ARG A 101 -11.48 4.60 -0.71
C ARG A 101 -11.09 4.31 -2.15
N CYS A 102 -10.63 5.31 -2.89
CA CYS A 102 -10.22 5.13 -4.28
C CYS A 102 -8.91 4.32 -4.39
N VAL A 103 -8.09 4.26 -3.33
CA VAL A 103 -6.79 3.60 -3.34
C VAL A 103 -6.96 2.09 -3.24
N LYS A 104 -6.66 1.38 -4.33
CA LYS A 104 -6.72 -0.09 -4.42
C LYS A 104 -5.34 -0.74 -4.42
N ILE A 105 -4.31 0.01 -4.79
CA ILE A 105 -2.92 -0.46 -4.89
C ILE A 105 -2.02 0.54 -4.18
N LEU A 106 -1.27 0.07 -3.18
CA LEU A 106 -0.21 0.81 -2.52
C LEU A 106 1.12 0.15 -2.85
N ALA A 107 1.82 0.69 -3.84
CA ALA A 107 3.11 0.16 -4.29
C ALA A 107 4.24 1.01 -3.71
N SER A 108 4.78 0.65 -2.54
CA SER A 108 5.98 1.32 -2.02
C SER A 108 7.11 1.16 -3.04
N LEU A 109 7.50 2.26 -3.69
CA LEU A 109 8.64 2.24 -4.61
C LEU A 109 9.91 2.28 -3.75
N PRO A 110 10.91 1.41 -4.02
CA PRO A 110 12.15 1.33 -3.24
C PRO A 110 12.97 2.63 -3.21
N ASN A 111 12.58 3.64 -3.99
CA ASN A 111 13.28 4.92 -4.15
C ASN A 111 12.47 6.15 -3.69
N THR A 112 11.28 5.98 -3.14
CA THR A 112 10.50 7.05 -2.50
C THR A 112 10.61 6.91 -0.99
N SER A 113 11.83 7.04 -0.45
CA SER A 113 12.01 7.11 1.01
C SER A 113 11.40 8.42 1.49
N VAL A 114 10.25 8.26 2.13
CA VAL A 114 9.66 9.31 2.94
C VAL A 114 10.09 9.04 4.36
N SER A 115 10.94 9.90 4.93
CA SER A 115 11.24 9.83 6.36
C SER A 115 9.96 10.15 7.10
N ALA A 116 9.32 9.11 7.63
CA ALA A 116 7.98 9.16 8.20
C ALA A 116 7.97 8.78 9.69
N SER A 117 9.12 8.86 10.35
CA SER A 117 9.33 8.41 11.75
C SER A 117 8.25 8.92 12.70
N ASP A 118 7.76 10.14 12.49
CA ASP A 118 6.76 10.76 13.35
C ASP A 118 5.33 10.68 12.76
N ILE A 119 5.23 10.41 11.47
CA ILE A 119 3.97 10.41 10.72
C ILE A 119 3.21 9.11 10.92
N LEU A 120 3.87 7.95 10.75
CA LEU A 120 3.22 6.65 10.91
C LEU A 120 2.66 6.44 12.32
N PRO A 121 3.39 6.77 13.42
CA PRO A 121 2.81 6.74 14.76
C PRO A 121 1.64 7.72 14.92
N ALA A 122 1.76 8.95 14.42
CA ALA A 122 0.66 9.92 14.51
C ALA A 122 -0.59 9.49 13.74
N LEU A 123 -0.41 8.83 12.59
CA LEU A 123 -1.49 8.21 11.84
C LEU A 123 -2.12 7.09 12.65
N ALA A 124 -1.33 6.18 13.22
CA ALA A 124 -1.84 5.09 14.06
C ALA A 124 -2.70 5.59 15.23
N MET A 125 -2.32 6.72 15.83
CA MET A 125 -3.02 7.29 16.98
C MET A 125 -4.25 8.14 16.63
N SER A 126 -4.35 8.64 15.39
CA SER A 126 -5.41 9.57 14.98
C SER A 126 -6.39 9.00 13.97
N LEU A 127 -6.11 7.81 13.42
CA LEU A 127 -6.92 7.20 12.37
C LEU A 127 -8.34 6.88 12.89
N PRO A 128 -9.40 7.44 12.28
CA PRO A 128 -10.78 7.18 12.70
C PRO A 128 -11.35 5.90 12.06
N PHE A 129 -10.52 5.06 11.45
CA PHE A 129 -10.88 3.89 10.66
C PHE A 129 -9.99 2.68 11.01
N ASP A 130 -10.40 1.48 10.64
CA ASP A 130 -9.60 0.26 10.86
C ASP A 130 -8.36 0.16 9.96
N SER A 131 -8.39 0.85 8.81
CA SER A 131 -7.33 0.91 7.81
C SER A 131 -7.30 2.29 7.14
N VAL A 132 -6.10 2.76 6.79
CA VAL A 132 -5.86 3.99 6.03
C VAL A 132 -6.54 3.93 4.68
N PHE A 133 -6.45 2.78 4.00
CA PHE A 133 -7.04 2.52 2.69
C PHE A 133 -8.00 1.32 2.82
N PRO A 134 -9.30 1.55 3.04
CA PRO A 134 -10.25 0.47 3.33
C PRO A 134 -10.53 -0.45 2.14
N GLU A 135 -10.36 0.02 0.91
CA GLU A 135 -10.55 -0.76 -0.33
C GLU A 135 -9.22 -1.25 -0.94
N LEU A 136 -8.16 -1.30 -0.12
CA LEU A 136 -6.86 -1.76 -0.58
C LEU A 136 -6.90 -3.24 -0.93
N THR A 137 -6.47 -3.56 -2.15
CA THR A 137 -6.42 -4.93 -2.70
C THR A 137 -4.99 -5.43 -2.90
N ASP A 138 -4.04 -4.54 -3.20
CA ASP A 138 -2.64 -4.87 -3.42
C ASP A 138 -1.74 -3.96 -2.58
N LEU A 139 -0.92 -4.56 -1.73
CA LEU A 139 0.04 -3.87 -0.87
C LEU A 139 1.45 -4.35 -1.16
N SER A 140 2.32 -3.43 -1.54
CA SER A 140 3.78 -3.62 -1.56
C SER A 140 4.39 -2.78 -0.46
N TRP A 141 4.96 -3.42 0.55
CA TRP A 141 5.62 -2.78 1.66
C TRP A 141 7.12 -3.01 1.58
N VAL A 142 7.86 -1.90 1.53
CA VAL A 142 9.32 -1.86 1.61
C VAL A 142 9.64 -0.96 2.80
N SER A 143 10.20 -1.52 3.86
CA SER A 143 10.60 -0.73 5.02
C SER A 143 11.83 0.11 4.67
N GLY A 144 11.80 1.41 4.97
CA GLY A 144 13.01 2.24 4.92
C GLY A 144 13.82 2.15 6.20
N PHE A 145 13.15 1.79 7.30
CA PHE A 145 13.68 1.65 8.66
C PHE A 145 12.97 0.50 9.37
N GLU A 146 13.63 -0.16 10.34
CA GLU A 146 13.04 -1.27 11.10
C GLU A 146 11.71 -0.91 11.77
N GLN A 147 11.59 0.32 12.29
CA GLN A 147 10.43 0.80 13.03
C GLN A 147 9.18 1.05 12.16
N ASP A 148 9.35 1.24 10.85
CA ASP A 148 8.21 1.48 9.95
C ASP A 148 7.34 0.22 9.82
N PHE A 149 7.93 -0.96 10.07
CA PHE A 149 7.28 -2.25 9.87
C PHE A 149 6.08 -2.46 10.80
N ASP A 150 6.16 -2.00 12.05
CA ASP A 150 5.07 -2.07 13.03
C ASP A 150 3.77 -1.42 12.53
N TYR A 151 3.91 -0.43 11.64
CA TYR A 151 2.79 0.36 11.12
C TYR A 151 2.17 -0.22 9.84
N ILE A 152 2.68 -1.33 9.28
CA ILE A 152 2.02 -1.99 8.13
C ILE A 152 0.56 -2.36 8.45
N ARG A 153 0.24 -2.61 9.73
CA ARG A 153 -1.11 -2.93 10.23
C ARG A 153 -2.15 -1.86 9.90
N LEU A 154 -1.72 -0.62 9.67
CA LEU A 154 -2.56 0.50 9.25
C LEU A 154 -3.06 0.34 7.80
N PHE A 155 -2.41 -0.51 7.01
CA PHE A 155 -2.72 -0.73 5.59
C PHE A 155 -3.34 -2.11 5.34
N LEU A 156 -3.43 -2.96 6.36
CA LEU A 156 -4.07 -4.27 6.27
C LEU A 156 -5.60 -4.10 6.23
N ALA A 157 -6.16 -4.05 5.02
CA ALA A 157 -7.59 -4.04 4.77
C ALA A 157 -8.16 -5.47 4.67
N GLN A 158 -9.46 -5.62 4.96
CA GLN A 158 -10.15 -6.92 4.85
C GLN A 158 -10.21 -7.45 3.41
N GLY A 159 -10.29 -6.53 2.44
CA GLY A 159 -10.31 -6.83 1.01
C GLY A 159 -8.93 -7.05 0.38
N LEU A 160 -7.86 -7.08 1.18
CA LEU A 160 -6.51 -7.27 0.66
C LEU A 160 -6.35 -8.67 0.06
N THR A 161 -6.00 -8.74 -1.22
CA THR A 161 -5.80 -9.98 -1.97
C THR A 161 -4.33 -10.27 -2.23
N LYS A 162 -3.52 -9.22 -2.41
CA LYS A 162 -2.09 -9.34 -2.69
C LYS A 162 -1.26 -8.57 -1.67
N ILE A 163 -0.25 -9.23 -1.11
CA ILE A 163 0.71 -8.60 -0.23
C ILE A 163 2.14 -8.98 -0.61
N ARG A 164 2.99 -7.99 -0.74
CA ARG A 164 4.42 -8.11 -1.04
C ARG A 164 5.18 -7.40 0.07
N ILE A 165 5.95 -8.13 0.84
CA ILE A 165 6.67 -7.61 2.00
C ILE A 165 8.16 -7.79 1.71
N HIS A 166 8.92 -6.71 1.81
CA HIS A 166 10.38 -6.76 1.86
C HIS A 166 10.80 -6.60 3.32
N CYS A 167 11.23 -7.71 3.90
CA CYS A 167 11.77 -7.75 5.24
C CYS A 167 13.29 -7.63 5.18
N ASP A 168 13.84 -6.77 6.04
CA ASP A 168 15.26 -6.81 6.36
C ASP A 168 15.51 -7.94 7.39
N ASP A 169 16.77 -8.21 7.73
CA ASP A 169 17.20 -9.38 8.52
C ASP A 169 16.62 -9.46 9.96
N SER A 170 15.78 -8.51 10.38
CA SER A 170 15.18 -8.50 11.73
C SER A 170 13.95 -9.39 11.85
N PHE A 171 14.05 -10.38 12.72
CA PHE A 171 13.03 -11.40 12.97
C PHE A 171 11.70 -10.91 13.54
N ASP A 172 11.70 -9.76 14.22
CA ASP A 172 10.50 -9.16 14.82
C ASP A 172 9.44 -8.82 13.76
N GLN A 173 9.86 -8.58 12.52
CA GLN A 173 8.99 -8.27 11.39
C GLN A 173 8.07 -9.45 11.02
N LEU A 174 8.53 -10.70 11.19
CA LEU A 174 7.70 -11.86 10.80
C LEU A 174 6.52 -12.11 11.75
N SER A 175 6.52 -11.51 12.95
CA SER A 175 5.37 -11.53 13.85
C SER A 175 4.09 -10.99 13.19
N LEU A 176 4.21 -10.13 12.18
CA LEU A 176 3.06 -9.55 11.48
C LEU A 176 2.34 -10.54 10.56
N LEU A 177 3.00 -11.62 10.14
CA LEU A 177 2.34 -12.67 9.37
C LEU A 177 1.20 -13.33 10.17
N SER A 178 1.33 -13.40 11.50
CA SER A 178 0.25 -13.89 12.37
C SER A 178 -1.01 -13.01 12.33
N VAL A 179 -0.85 -11.73 11.99
CA VAL A 179 -1.96 -10.76 11.90
C VAL A 179 -2.67 -10.87 10.56
N LEU A 180 -1.96 -11.26 9.50
CA LEU A 180 -2.52 -11.40 8.15
C LEU A 180 -3.66 -12.42 8.13
N ASP A 181 -3.50 -13.55 8.83
CA ASP A 181 -4.55 -14.56 8.99
C ASP A 181 -5.86 -13.97 9.54
N ARG A 182 -5.74 -13.10 10.56
CA ARG A 182 -6.91 -12.54 11.25
C ARG A 182 -7.55 -11.37 10.52
N LYS A 183 -6.75 -10.51 9.87
CA LYS A 183 -7.23 -9.26 9.25
C LYS A 183 -7.58 -9.42 7.78
N CYS A 184 -6.91 -10.30 7.05
CA CYS A 184 -6.98 -10.36 5.60
C CYS A 184 -7.42 -11.77 5.15
N SER A 185 -8.72 -12.04 5.23
CA SER A 185 -9.30 -13.36 4.87
C SER A 185 -9.39 -13.61 3.36
N SER A 186 -9.07 -12.60 2.56
CA SER A 186 -9.21 -12.61 1.09
C SER A 186 -7.86 -12.76 0.39
N LEU A 187 -6.78 -13.04 1.11
CA LEU A 187 -5.43 -13.14 0.54
C LEU A 187 -5.35 -14.30 -0.45
N THR A 188 -4.91 -13.97 -1.66
CA THR A 188 -4.66 -14.90 -2.76
C THR A 188 -3.18 -15.01 -3.11
N ASP A 189 -2.44 -13.92 -2.94
CA ASP A 189 -1.03 -13.83 -3.31
C ASP A 189 -0.22 -13.23 -2.16
N VAL A 190 0.74 -14.00 -1.65
CA VAL A 190 1.67 -13.55 -0.62
C VAL A 190 3.09 -13.68 -1.18
N THR A 191 3.85 -12.59 -1.15
CA THR A 191 5.28 -12.61 -1.46
C THR A 191 6.07 -12.01 -0.33
N ILE A 192 7.10 -12.72 0.11
CA ILE A 192 8.01 -12.26 1.16
C ILE A 192 9.42 -12.32 0.60
N TYR A 193 10.04 -11.15 0.50
CA TYR A 193 11.44 -10.98 0.16
C TYR A 193 12.21 -10.81 1.46
N THR A 194 13.26 -11.59 1.64
CA THR A 194 14.18 -11.50 2.78
C THR A 194 15.57 -11.15 2.27
N GLY A 195 16.37 -10.46 3.08
CA GLY A 195 17.76 -10.12 2.75
C GLY A 195 18.64 -11.36 2.50
N ASP A 196 19.78 -11.13 1.83
CA ASP A 196 20.72 -12.17 1.39
C ASP A 196 21.48 -12.88 2.54
N ILE A 197 21.29 -12.48 3.81
CA ILE A 197 22.20 -12.84 4.92
C ILE A 197 21.64 -13.94 5.85
N LEU A 198 20.42 -14.43 5.64
CA LEU A 198 19.84 -15.49 6.49
C LEU A 198 20.35 -16.89 6.09
N GLU A 199 21.66 -17.13 6.17
CA GLU A 199 22.25 -18.47 5.97
C GLU A 199 21.73 -19.53 6.96
N GLU A 200 21.07 -19.11 8.05
CA GLU A 200 20.31 -19.98 8.94
C GLU A 200 18.81 -19.61 8.91
N VAL A 201 18.06 -20.31 8.07
CA VAL A 201 16.58 -20.29 8.11
C VAL A 201 16.16 -20.82 9.47
N SER A 202 15.80 -19.90 10.35
CA SER A 202 15.49 -20.28 11.72
C SER A 202 14.13 -21.00 11.77
N PRO A 203 13.99 -22.13 12.50
CA PRO A 203 12.83 -23.02 12.42
C PRO A 203 11.45 -22.38 12.65
N TRP A 204 11.39 -21.26 13.35
CA TRP A 204 10.16 -20.54 13.65
C TRP A 204 9.59 -19.78 12.43
N ILE A 205 10.41 -19.47 11.42
CA ILE A 205 9.93 -18.91 10.14
C ILE A 205 8.99 -19.92 9.46
N GLY A 206 9.42 -21.19 9.36
CA GLY A 206 8.60 -22.27 8.82
C GLY A 206 7.31 -22.46 9.60
N MET A 207 7.33 -22.31 10.93
CA MET A 207 6.12 -22.37 11.76
C MET A 207 5.15 -21.22 11.48
N ILE A 208 5.65 -19.99 11.38
CA ILE A 208 4.81 -18.80 11.10
C ILE A 208 4.20 -18.91 9.70
N LEU A 209 5.00 -19.31 8.71
CA LEU A 209 4.52 -19.54 7.35
C LEU A 209 3.49 -20.67 7.30
N SER A 210 3.73 -21.78 8.00
CA SER A 210 2.77 -22.87 8.12
C SER A 210 1.45 -22.38 8.72
N ALA A 211 1.49 -21.56 9.77
CA ALA A 211 0.30 -20.97 10.36
C ALA A 211 -0.43 -20.04 9.39
N LEU A 212 0.30 -19.19 8.65
CA LEU A 212 -0.27 -18.31 7.63
C LEU A 212 -0.99 -19.11 6.53
N VAL A 213 -0.32 -20.13 5.98
CA VAL A 213 -0.88 -20.95 4.90
C VAL A 213 -2.11 -21.72 5.37
N ARG A 214 -2.08 -22.29 6.58
CA ARG A 214 -3.23 -23.01 7.15
C ARG A 214 -4.42 -22.10 7.46
N GLY A 215 -4.16 -20.86 7.82
CA GLY A 215 -5.18 -19.85 8.10
C GLY A 215 -5.89 -19.35 6.84
N GLN A 216 -5.17 -19.29 5.71
CA GLN A 216 -5.66 -18.72 4.46
C GLN A 216 -6.31 -19.77 3.55
N ARG A 217 -7.65 -19.71 3.43
CA ARG A 217 -8.42 -20.66 2.60
C ARG A 217 -8.32 -20.43 1.10
N ASN A 218 -7.92 -19.23 0.69
CA ASN A 218 -7.92 -18.80 -0.71
C ASN A 218 -6.50 -18.50 -1.23
N LEU A 219 -5.46 -18.95 -0.55
CA LEU A 219 -4.09 -18.67 -0.97
C LEU A 219 -3.76 -19.50 -2.22
N HIS A 220 -3.47 -18.83 -3.33
CA HIS A 220 -3.14 -19.45 -4.62
C HIS A 220 -1.65 -19.35 -4.93
N SER A 221 -0.99 -18.29 -4.46
CA SER A 221 0.41 -18.00 -4.73
C SER A 221 1.12 -17.64 -3.44
N LEU A 222 2.17 -18.39 -3.13
CA LEU A 222 3.11 -18.09 -2.06
C LEU A 222 4.52 -18.11 -2.64
N ALA A 223 5.17 -16.95 -2.61
CA ALA A 223 6.55 -16.80 -3.05
C ALA A 223 7.40 -16.30 -1.88
N ILE A 224 8.38 -17.10 -1.48
CA ILE A 224 9.32 -16.74 -0.42
C ILE A 224 10.71 -16.93 -0.99
N GLN A 225 11.54 -15.90 -0.95
CA GLN A 225 12.89 -15.93 -1.54
C GLN A 225 13.83 -16.94 -0.84
N MET A 226 13.45 -17.43 0.35
CA MET A 226 14.15 -18.47 1.10
C MET A 226 13.22 -19.64 1.37
N THR A 227 13.14 -20.54 0.40
CA THR A 227 12.50 -21.84 0.60
C THR A 227 13.59 -22.86 0.88
N ASP A 228 13.81 -23.17 2.16
CA ASP A 228 14.49 -24.40 2.50
C ASP A 228 13.60 -25.61 2.11
N MET A 229 14.20 -26.79 2.02
CA MET A 229 13.53 -27.99 1.54
C MET A 229 12.36 -28.43 2.44
N ALA A 230 12.40 -28.07 3.73
CA ALA A 230 11.35 -28.37 4.71
C ALA A 230 10.07 -27.53 4.51
N ALA A 231 10.22 -26.23 4.16
CA ALA A 231 9.08 -25.39 3.80
C ALA A 231 8.39 -25.87 2.51
N LEU A 232 9.19 -26.34 1.52
CA LEU A 232 8.67 -26.93 0.28
C LEU A 232 7.94 -28.24 0.53
N GLU A 233 8.44 -29.11 1.40
CA GLU A 233 7.75 -30.36 1.77
C GLU A 233 6.40 -30.10 2.44
N HIS A 234 6.27 -29.05 3.26
CA HIS A 234 4.99 -28.71 3.88
C HIS A 234 3.98 -28.14 2.89
N VAL A 235 4.43 -27.31 1.93
CA VAL A 235 3.56 -26.80 0.84
C VAL A 235 3.16 -27.92 -0.12
N ALA A 236 4.03 -28.89 -0.37
CA ALA A 236 3.75 -30.04 -1.24
C ALA A 236 2.75 -31.05 -0.64
N LEU A 237 2.41 -30.93 0.64
CA LEU A 237 1.44 -31.78 1.35
C LEU A 237 0.06 -31.14 1.51
N LEU A 238 -0.15 -29.93 0.96
CA LEU A 238 -1.45 -29.27 0.80
C LEU A 238 -2.07 -29.63 -0.56
#